data_AF-L7F5T8-F1
#
_entry.id   AF-L7F5T8-F1
#
_cell.length_a   1.000
_cell.length_b   1.000
_cell.length_c   1.000
_cell.angle_alpha   90.00
_cell.angle_beta   90.00
_cell.angle_gamma   90.00
#
_symmetry.space_group_name_H-M   'P 1'
#
loop_
_entity.id
_entity.type
_entity.pdbx_description
1 polymer ?
#
loop_
_entity_poly.entity_id
_entity_poly.type
_entity_poly.pdbx_seq_one_letter_code
_entity_poly.pdbx_strand_id
1 'polypeptide(L)'
;MVGPSSESVRTTVEAVIADIRARGDEAVREYSERFDRFSPASLRLSHDDIDAAIARVPEQTLADIRTVQENVRRFAELQRASLRDFEAGVTPGVPLGQKNVPVEAVGAYVPGGRYPLPASAHMTVTTAKVAGVRRVAARTPAPGEKLPDASIAAMHLATTHAHRARSRVGRAKGA
;
A
#
# COMPACT_ATOMS: atom_id res chain seq x y z
N MET A 1 -29.98 1.95 -16.62
CA MET A 1 -28.69 2.65 -16.77
C MET A 1 -27.67 1.60 -17.18
N VAL A 2 -27.34 1.53 -18.48
CA VAL A 2 -26.36 0.56 -18.99
C VAL A 2 -24.97 1.13 -18.68
N GLY A 3 -24.17 0.40 -17.91
CA GLY A 3 -22.78 0.79 -17.63
C GLY A 3 -21.94 0.81 -18.93
N PRO A 4 -20.76 1.45 -18.91
CA PRO A 4 -19.90 1.49 -20.08
C PRO A 4 -19.55 0.05 -20.55
N SER A 5 -19.50 -0.16 -21.87
CA SER A 5 -19.11 -1.46 -22.42
C SER A 5 -17.65 -1.75 -22.05
N SER A 6 -17.30 -3.03 -21.88
CA SER A 6 -15.93 -3.45 -21.55
C SER A 6 -14.89 -2.94 -22.55
N GLU A 7 -15.28 -2.83 -23.82
CA GLU A 7 -14.46 -2.28 -24.90
C GLU A 7 -14.20 -0.77 -24.71
N SER A 8 -15.23 0.02 -24.39
CA SER A 8 -15.06 1.47 -24.12
C SER A 8 -14.17 1.76 -22.91
N VAL A 9 -14.27 0.93 -21.86
CA VAL A 9 -13.41 1.03 -20.68
C VAL A 9 -11.97 0.71 -21.04
N ARG A 10 -11.74 -0.38 -21.80
CA ARG A 10 -10.39 -0.77 -22.26
C ARG A 10 -9.72 0.36 -23.02
N THR A 11 -10.37 0.90 -24.06
CA THR A 11 -9.80 1.98 -24.88
C THR A 11 -9.47 3.21 -24.04
N THR A 12 -10.34 3.57 -23.09
CA THR A 12 -10.09 4.71 -22.19
C THR A 12 -8.86 4.46 -21.31
N VAL A 13 -8.75 3.28 -20.70
CA VAL A 13 -7.62 2.94 -19.82
C VAL A 13 -6.30 2.87 -20.61
N GLU A 14 -6.31 2.33 -21.82
CA GLU A 14 -5.14 2.30 -22.70
C GLU A 14 -4.64 3.72 -23.02
N ALA A 15 -5.55 4.64 -23.34
CA ALA A 15 -5.21 6.04 -23.58
C ALA A 15 -4.63 6.72 -22.32
N VAL A 16 -5.27 6.54 -21.16
CA VAL A 16 -4.78 7.08 -19.87
C VAL A 16 -3.36 6.60 -19.57
N ILE A 17 -3.09 5.31 -19.74
CA ILE A 17 -1.76 4.74 -19.49
C ILE A 17 -0.74 5.29 -20.48
N ALA A 18 -1.10 5.43 -21.76
CA ALA A 18 -0.21 5.99 -22.77
C ALA A 18 0.17 7.44 -22.46
N ASP A 19 -0.80 8.27 -22.09
CA ASP A 19 -0.58 9.66 -21.70
C ASP A 19 0.31 9.80 -20.47
N ILE A 20 0.05 9.01 -19.42
CA ILE A 20 0.88 9.01 -18.21
C ILE A 20 2.31 8.58 -18.51
N ARG A 21 2.52 7.62 -19.42
CA ARG A 21 3.87 7.22 -19.85
C ARG A 21 4.59 8.33 -20.62
N ALA A 22 3.88 9.10 -21.42
CA ALA A 22 4.45 10.15 -22.26
C ALA A 22 4.70 11.46 -21.50
N ARG A 23 3.76 11.87 -20.64
CA ARG A 23 3.73 13.20 -19.99
C ARG A 23 3.89 13.17 -18.47
N GLY A 24 3.88 11.98 -17.86
CA GLY A 24 4.07 11.82 -16.42
C GLY A 24 3.02 12.56 -15.59
N ASP A 25 3.48 13.34 -14.61
CA ASP A 25 2.64 14.01 -13.61
C ASP A 25 1.64 15.01 -14.22
N GLU A 26 1.94 15.57 -15.39
CA GLU A 26 1.02 16.47 -16.11
C GLU A 26 -0.27 15.73 -16.50
N ALA A 27 -0.14 14.53 -17.09
CA ALA A 27 -1.29 13.69 -17.42
C ALA A 27 -2.02 13.21 -16.17
N VAL A 28 -1.30 12.86 -15.10
CA VAL A 28 -1.91 12.46 -13.83
C VAL A 28 -2.79 13.59 -13.28
N ARG A 29 -2.30 14.83 -13.31
CA ARG A 29 -3.07 16.01 -12.88
C ARG A 29 -4.30 16.24 -13.75
N GLU A 30 -4.16 16.14 -15.07
CA GLU A 30 -5.27 16.28 -16.01
C GLU A 30 -6.38 15.25 -15.73
N TYR A 31 -6.01 13.98 -15.53
CA TYR A 31 -6.97 12.93 -15.23
C TYR A 31 -7.57 13.04 -13.82
N SER A 32 -6.80 13.50 -12.83
CA SER A 32 -7.30 13.82 -11.48
C SER A 32 -8.36 14.92 -11.53
N GLU A 33 -8.12 15.99 -12.29
CA GLU A 33 -9.12 17.04 -12.49
C GLU A 33 -10.36 16.51 -13.23
N ARG A 34 -10.15 15.75 -14.30
CA ARG A 34 -11.25 15.23 -15.13
C ARG A 34 -12.15 14.25 -14.39
N PHE A 35 -11.58 13.32 -13.62
CA PHE A 35 -12.34 12.23 -12.98
C PHE A 35 -12.75 12.55 -11.55
N ASP A 36 -11.88 13.22 -10.79
CA ASP A 36 -12.11 13.48 -9.36
C ASP A 36 -12.49 14.95 -9.09
N ARG A 37 -12.33 15.86 -10.07
CA ARG A 37 -12.43 17.32 -9.88
C ARG A 37 -11.52 17.78 -8.76
N PHE A 38 -10.27 17.31 -8.82
CA PHE A 38 -9.28 17.53 -7.78
C PHE A 38 -7.91 17.80 -8.41
N SER A 39 -7.40 19.03 -8.26
CA SER A 39 -6.08 19.44 -8.78
C SER A 39 -5.34 20.36 -7.80
N PRO A 40 -4.97 19.86 -6.61
CA PRO A 40 -4.19 20.64 -5.64
C PRO A 40 -2.79 20.93 -6.15
N ALA A 41 -2.11 21.96 -5.62
CA ALA A 41 -0.73 22.29 -6.01
C ALA A 41 0.22 21.07 -5.90
N SER A 42 0.03 20.21 -4.89
CA SER A 42 0.74 18.94 -4.72
C SER A 42 -0.24 17.77 -4.62
N LEU A 43 0.00 16.70 -5.39
CA LEU A 43 -0.72 15.42 -5.27
C LEU A 43 -0.19 14.56 -4.10
N ARG A 44 0.94 14.96 -3.50
CA ARG A 44 1.50 14.33 -2.30
C ARG A 44 1.07 15.15 -1.08
N LEU A 45 0.38 14.49 -0.16
CA LEU A 45 0.08 15.04 1.16
C LEU A 45 1.38 15.32 1.93
N SER A 46 1.44 16.50 2.55
CA SER A 46 2.45 16.84 3.54
C SER A 46 2.20 16.11 4.86
N HIS A 47 3.15 16.18 5.79
CA HIS A 47 2.94 15.67 7.14
C HIS A 47 1.79 16.40 7.84
N ASP A 48 1.72 17.73 7.69
CA ASP A 48 0.66 18.55 8.27
C ASP A 48 -0.73 18.19 7.71
N ASP A 49 -0.83 17.90 6.40
CA ASP A 49 -2.09 17.44 5.79
C ASP A 49 -2.54 16.10 6.40
N ILE A 50 -1.60 15.19 6.63
CA ILE A 50 -1.85 13.88 7.22
C ILE A 50 -2.29 14.02 8.67
N ASP A 51 -1.58 14.83 9.46
CA ASP A 51 -1.89 15.05 10.87
C ASP A 51 -3.25 15.73 11.03
N ALA A 52 -3.55 16.73 10.19
CA ALA A 52 -4.85 17.38 10.16
C ALA A 52 -5.98 16.42 9.75
N ALA A 53 -5.74 15.51 8.80
CA ALA A 53 -6.70 14.47 8.44
C ALA A 53 -6.94 13.50 9.59
N ILE A 54 -5.88 13.03 10.26
CA ILE A 54 -5.98 12.14 11.41
C ILE A 54 -6.75 12.81 12.56
N ALA A 55 -6.49 14.09 12.83
CA ALA A 55 -7.16 14.84 13.89
C ALA A 55 -8.69 14.99 13.69
N ARG A 56 -9.18 14.85 12.46
CA ARG A 56 -10.62 14.85 12.15
C ARG A 56 -11.29 13.48 12.31
N VAL A 57 -10.52 12.41 12.52
CA VAL A 57 -11.05 11.05 12.71
C VAL A 57 -11.44 10.86 14.18
N PRO A 58 -12.65 10.32 14.47
CA PRO A 58 -13.03 10.00 15.84
C PRO A 58 -12.04 9.04 16.52
N GLU A 59 -11.77 9.27 17.81
CA GLU A 59 -10.80 8.45 18.56
C GLU A 59 -11.14 6.96 18.55
N GLN A 60 -12.43 6.61 18.66
CA GLN A 60 -12.86 5.21 18.57
C GLN A 60 -12.48 4.59 17.21
N THR A 61 -12.65 5.33 16.11
CA THR A 61 -12.27 4.85 14.77
C THR A 61 -10.76 4.66 14.66
N LEU A 62 -9.96 5.54 15.27
CA LEU A 62 -8.50 5.38 15.33
C LEU A 62 -8.11 4.13 16.14
N ALA A 63 -8.77 3.88 17.27
CA ALA A 63 -8.57 2.68 18.08
C ALA A 63 -8.93 1.39 17.31
N ASP A 64 -10.04 1.40 16.56
CA ASP A 64 -10.46 0.28 15.74
C ASP A 64 -9.46 0.00 14.60
N ILE A 65 -8.99 1.05 13.92
CA ILE A 65 -7.95 0.97 12.89
C ILE A 65 -6.69 0.30 13.45
N ARG A 66 -6.21 0.75 14.61
CA ARG A 66 -5.01 0.17 15.26
C ARG A 66 -5.22 -1.30 15.60
N THR A 67 -6.39 -1.64 16.14
CA THR A 67 -6.75 -3.02 16.52
C THR A 67 -6.75 -3.95 15.32
N VAL A 68 -7.41 -3.55 14.22
CA VAL A 68 -7.43 -4.36 12.99
C VAL A 68 -6.03 -4.51 12.40
N GLN A 69 -5.24 -3.43 12.35
CA GLN A 69 -3.88 -3.50 11.82
C GLN A 69 -2.96 -4.40 12.66
N GLU A 70 -3.12 -4.42 13.97
CA GLU A 70 -2.38 -5.34 14.85
C GLU A 70 -2.73 -6.81 14.55
N ASN A 71 -4.02 -7.12 14.41
CA ASN A 71 -4.45 -8.47 14.05
C ASN A 71 -3.92 -8.91 12.67
N VAL A 72 -4.00 -8.03 11.67
CA VAL A 72 -3.47 -8.30 10.32
C VAL A 72 -1.96 -8.49 10.36
N ARG A 73 -1.24 -7.63 11.09
CA ARG A 73 0.22 -7.73 11.27
C ARG A 73 0.61 -9.08 11.87
N ARG A 74 -0.01 -9.45 13.00
CA ARG A 74 0.26 -10.71 13.69
C ARG A 74 0.06 -11.90 12.75
N PHE A 75 -1.01 -11.92 11.96
CA PHE A 75 -1.24 -13.01 11.01
C PHE A 75 -0.22 -12.99 9.85
N ALA A 76 0.08 -11.82 9.29
CA ALA A 76 1.09 -11.68 8.24
C ALA A 76 2.49 -12.11 8.72
N GLU A 77 2.83 -11.86 9.98
CA GLU A 77 4.09 -12.29 10.59
C GLU A 77 4.16 -13.82 10.71
N LEU A 78 3.06 -14.47 11.09
CA LEU A 78 2.96 -15.93 11.09
C LEU A 78 3.13 -16.51 9.68
N GLN A 79 2.47 -15.92 8.67
CA GLN A 79 2.61 -16.32 7.28
C GLN A 79 4.06 -16.16 6.80
N ARG A 80 4.69 -15.02 7.09
CA ARG A 80 6.09 -14.78 6.75
C ARG A 80 7.03 -15.78 7.44
N ALA A 81 6.79 -16.12 8.70
CA ALA A 81 7.58 -17.09 9.44
C ALA A 81 7.44 -18.53 8.90
N SER A 82 6.34 -18.85 8.21
CA SER A 82 6.19 -20.13 7.51
C SER A 82 6.98 -20.21 6.20
N LEU A 83 7.37 -19.08 5.62
CA LEU A 83 8.24 -19.02 4.44
C LEU A 83 9.70 -19.14 4.90
N ARG A 84 10.31 -20.31 4.69
CA ARG A 84 11.70 -20.57 5.07
C ARG A 84 12.59 -20.62 3.84
N ASP A 85 13.70 -19.90 3.92
CA ASP A 85 14.80 -20.11 2.99
C ASP A 85 15.42 -21.47 3.28
N PHE A 86 15.90 -22.15 2.24
CA PHE A 86 16.60 -23.41 2.41
C PHE A 86 17.70 -23.56 1.36
N GLU A 87 18.69 -24.37 1.73
CA GLU A 87 19.68 -24.92 0.83
C GLU A 87 19.68 -26.45 1.02
N ALA A 88 19.73 -27.21 -0.06
CA ALA A 88 19.67 -28.65 -0.09
C ALA A 88 20.64 -29.20 -1.15
N GLY A 89 21.47 -30.16 -0.77
CA GLY A 89 22.31 -30.92 -1.70
C GLY A 89 21.52 -32.08 -2.29
N VAL A 90 20.79 -31.86 -3.38
CA VAL A 90 20.05 -32.93 -4.07
C VAL A 90 21.01 -33.85 -4.84
N THR A 91 22.12 -33.29 -5.32
CA THR A 91 23.20 -34.02 -6.00
C THR A 91 24.53 -33.66 -5.35
N PRO A 92 25.40 -34.64 -5.07
CA PRO A 92 26.72 -34.37 -4.48
C PRO A 92 27.49 -33.33 -5.29
N GLY A 93 27.99 -32.29 -4.60
CA GLY A 93 28.77 -31.22 -5.21
C GLY A 93 27.96 -30.09 -5.86
N VAL A 94 26.62 -30.13 -5.86
CA VAL A 94 25.76 -29.06 -6.40
C VAL A 94 24.85 -28.48 -5.31
N PRO A 95 25.12 -27.25 -4.81
CA PRO A 95 24.22 -26.58 -3.88
C PRO A 95 22.96 -26.09 -4.62
N LEU A 96 21.79 -26.38 -4.08
CA LEU A 96 20.49 -25.91 -4.58
C LEU A 96 19.70 -25.30 -3.43
N GLY A 97 18.77 -24.40 -3.71
CA GLY A 97 17.99 -23.79 -2.63
C GLY A 97 16.91 -22.83 -3.10
N GLN A 98 16.18 -22.29 -2.13
CA GLN A 98 15.20 -21.23 -2.32
C GLN A 98 15.46 -20.10 -1.36
N LYS A 99 15.33 -18.87 -1.86
CA LYS A 99 15.38 -17.65 -1.07
C LYS A 99 14.15 -16.79 -1.31
N ASN A 100 13.51 -16.34 -0.23
CA ASN A 100 12.36 -15.46 -0.28
C ASN A 100 12.84 -14.02 -0.14
N VAL A 101 12.76 -13.25 -1.23
CA VAL A 101 13.23 -11.85 -1.27
C VAL A 101 12.02 -10.92 -1.46
N PRO A 102 11.81 -9.93 -0.58
CA PRO A 102 10.74 -8.96 -0.78
C PRO A 102 11.01 -8.09 -2.00
N VAL A 103 9.94 -7.68 -2.68
CA VAL A 103 10.02 -6.65 -3.73
C VAL A 103 10.54 -5.33 -3.16
N GLU A 104 11.18 -4.53 -3.99
CA GLU A 104 11.78 -3.27 -3.55
C GLU A 104 10.73 -2.20 -3.20
N ALA A 105 9.65 -2.16 -3.98
CA ALA A 105 8.59 -1.17 -3.84
C ALA A 105 7.20 -1.76 -4.10
N VAL A 106 6.20 -1.24 -3.38
CA VAL A 106 4.78 -1.55 -3.54
C VAL A 106 3.99 -0.27 -3.70
N GLY A 107 3.09 -0.24 -4.68
CA GLY A 107 1.99 0.73 -4.79
C GLY A 107 0.71 0.11 -4.23
N ALA A 108 0.09 0.75 -3.24
CA ALA A 108 -1.16 0.31 -2.65
C ALA A 108 -2.28 1.28 -3.03
N TYR A 109 -3.31 0.80 -3.72
CA TYR A 109 -4.49 1.59 -4.03
C TYR A 109 -5.56 1.37 -2.95
N VAL A 110 -6.05 2.46 -2.37
CA VAL A 110 -7.13 2.48 -1.39
C VAL A 110 -8.32 3.19 -2.02
N PRO A 111 -9.40 2.47 -2.35
CA PRO A 111 -10.57 3.07 -2.99
C PRO A 111 -11.16 4.23 -2.18
N GLY A 112 -11.44 5.33 -2.86
CA GLY A 112 -12.14 6.50 -2.31
C GLY A 112 -13.58 6.61 -2.83
N GLY A 113 -14.21 7.77 -2.62
CA GLY A 113 -15.55 8.07 -3.10
C GLY A 113 -16.67 7.78 -2.10
N ARG A 114 -17.86 7.42 -2.61
CA ARG A 114 -19.10 7.29 -1.83
C ARG A 114 -19.03 6.26 -0.70
N TYR A 115 -18.17 5.25 -0.85
CA TYR A 115 -17.95 4.19 0.14
C TYR A 115 -16.45 4.01 0.35
N PRO A 116 -15.80 4.85 1.17
CA PRO A 116 -14.38 4.70 1.44
C PRO A 116 -14.11 3.34 2.09
N LEU A 117 -13.07 2.65 1.61
CA LEU A 117 -12.69 1.31 2.07
C LEU A 117 -11.32 1.33 2.77
N PRO A 118 -11.23 1.86 4.00
CA PRO A 118 -9.97 1.92 4.76
C PRO A 118 -9.38 0.51 5.01
N ALA A 119 -10.21 -0.52 4.97
CA ALA A 119 -9.80 -1.92 5.08
C ALA A 119 -8.72 -2.33 4.06
N SER A 120 -8.75 -1.77 2.84
CA SER A 120 -7.73 -2.03 1.81
C SER A 120 -6.34 -1.62 2.28
N ALA A 121 -6.20 -0.52 3.05
CA ALA A 121 -4.92 -0.09 3.58
C ALA A 121 -4.36 -1.11 4.58
N HIS A 122 -5.21 -1.67 5.45
CA HIS A 122 -4.80 -2.66 6.44
C HIS A 122 -4.19 -3.89 5.77
N MET A 123 -4.84 -4.39 4.71
CA MET A 123 -4.42 -5.63 4.06
C MET A 123 -3.26 -5.46 3.06
N THR A 124 -3.09 -4.28 2.46
CA THR A 124 -2.05 -4.05 1.44
C THR A 124 -0.78 -3.43 2.01
N VAL A 125 -0.92 -2.40 2.84
CA VAL A 125 0.24 -1.66 3.38
C VAL A 125 0.89 -2.45 4.51
N THR A 126 0.10 -2.99 5.45
CA THR A 126 0.64 -3.74 6.60
C THR A 126 1.38 -5.00 6.15
N THR A 127 0.83 -5.76 5.21
CA THR A 127 1.45 -7.00 4.72
C THR A 127 2.73 -6.72 3.94
N ALA A 128 2.77 -5.70 3.09
CA ALA A 128 3.99 -5.25 2.41
C ALA A 128 5.08 -4.84 3.41
N LYS A 129 4.69 -4.13 4.48
CA LYS A 129 5.62 -3.78 5.56
C LYS A 129 6.16 -5.00 6.29
N VAL A 130 5.31 -5.97 6.64
CA VAL A 130 5.73 -7.22 7.29
C VAL A 130 6.65 -8.04 6.40
N ALA A 131 6.38 -8.09 5.08
CA ALA A 131 7.24 -8.76 4.11
C ALA A 131 8.67 -8.17 4.05
N GLY A 132 8.85 -6.91 4.46
CA GLY A 132 10.13 -6.21 4.42
C GLY A 132 10.31 -5.30 3.21
N VAL A 133 9.22 -4.90 2.55
CA VAL A 133 9.27 -3.97 1.42
C VAL A 133 9.80 -2.61 1.88
N ARG A 134 10.83 -2.10 1.21
CA ARG A 134 11.51 -0.84 1.58
C ARG A 134 10.65 0.38 1.31
N ARG A 135 10.01 0.45 0.14
CA ARG A 135 9.19 1.59 -0.29
C ARG A 135 7.74 1.18 -0.48
N VAL A 136 6.84 1.72 0.33
CA VAL A 136 5.40 1.53 0.16
C VAL A 136 4.76 2.89 -0.09
N ALA A 137 4.08 3.05 -1.23
CA ALA A 137 3.33 4.24 -1.58
C ALA A 137 1.84 3.90 -1.62
N ALA A 138 1.03 4.56 -0.80
CA ALA A 138 -0.41 4.38 -0.78
C ALA A 138 -1.11 5.56 -1.50
N ARG A 139 -2.14 5.27 -2.28
CA ARG A 139 -2.89 6.25 -3.09
C ARG A 139 -4.38 6.07 -2.85
N THR A 140 -5.09 7.18 -2.70
CA THR A 140 -6.56 7.20 -2.58
C THR A 140 -7.09 8.42 -3.33
N PRO A 141 -8.13 8.29 -4.16
CA PRO A 141 -8.75 9.43 -4.82
C PRO A 141 -9.59 10.24 -3.82
N ALA A 142 -9.69 11.55 -4.05
CA ALA A 142 -10.45 12.49 -3.21
C ALA A 142 -11.50 13.23 -4.06
N PRO A 143 -12.54 12.52 -4.55
CA PRO A 143 -13.52 13.12 -5.44
C PRO A 143 -14.30 14.24 -4.73
N GLY A 144 -14.40 15.40 -5.39
CA GLY A 144 -15.08 16.58 -4.82
C GLY A 144 -14.30 17.26 -3.69
N GLU A 145 -12.97 17.24 -3.76
CA GLU A 145 -12.03 18.00 -2.92
C GLU A 145 -11.98 17.63 -1.42
N LYS A 146 -12.80 16.68 -0.97
CA LYS A 146 -12.76 16.22 0.42
C LYS A 146 -11.79 15.04 0.58
N LEU A 147 -10.74 15.25 1.35
CA LEU A 147 -9.80 14.19 1.74
C LEU A 147 -10.53 13.07 2.50
N PRO A 148 -10.26 11.79 2.19
CA PRO A 148 -10.82 10.67 2.91
C PRO A 148 -10.04 10.43 4.21
N ASP A 149 -10.34 11.21 5.24
CA ASP A 149 -9.60 11.28 6.51
C ASP A 149 -9.33 9.90 7.14
N ALA A 150 -10.34 9.03 7.23
CA ALA A 150 -10.18 7.68 7.79
C ALA A 150 -9.27 6.78 6.93
N SER A 151 -9.31 6.91 5.60
CA SER A 151 -8.41 6.20 4.69
C SER A 151 -6.97 6.71 4.86
N ILE A 152 -6.78 8.03 5.00
CA ILE A 152 -5.46 8.64 5.24
C ILE A 152 -4.89 8.14 6.57
N ALA A 153 -5.68 8.15 7.64
CA ALA A 153 -5.29 7.61 8.93
C ALA A 153 -4.91 6.13 8.82
N ALA A 154 -5.73 5.30 8.16
CA ALA A 154 -5.45 3.89 7.94
C ALA A 154 -4.14 3.65 7.18
N MET A 155 -3.91 4.37 6.08
CA MET A 155 -2.68 4.29 5.29
C MET A 155 -1.45 4.71 6.11
N HIS A 156 -1.53 5.83 6.82
CA HIS A 156 -0.42 6.36 7.61
C HIS A 156 -0.04 5.40 8.75
N LEU A 157 -1.02 5.00 9.58
CA LEU A 157 -0.79 4.11 10.73
C LEU A 157 -0.23 2.74 10.29
N ALA A 158 -0.67 2.21 9.15
CA ALA A 158 -0.16 0.94 8.63
C ALA A 158 1.35 1.01 8.29
N THR A 159 1.87 2.19 7.92
CA THR A 159 3.29 2.39 7.60
C THR A 159 4.18 2.59 8.83
N THR A 160 3.69 3.27 9.87
CA THR A 160 4.49 3.67 11.04
C THR A 160 4.68 2.54 12.05
N HIS A 161 3.71 1.64 12.17
CA HIS A 161 3.76 0.53 13.12
C HIS A 161 4.72 -0.61 12.73
N ALA A 162 5.38 -0.55 11.57
CA ALA A 162 6.24 -1.61 11.05
C ALA A 162 7.63 -1.74 11.71
N HIS A 163 8.00 -0.85 12.63
CA HIS A 163 9.38 -0.73 13.11
C HIS A 163 9.76 -1.58 14.33
N ARG A 164 8.89 -2.47 14.84
CA ARG A 164 9.17 -3.24 16.08
C ARG A 164 9.55 -4.71 15.94
N ALA A 165 9.77 -5.24 14.73
CA ALA A 165 10.35 -6.57 14.55
C ALA A 165 11.88 -6.50 14.43
N ARG A 166 12.59 -6.14 15.51
CA ARG A 166 14.05 -6.33 15.58
C ARG A 166 14.36 -7.83 15.65
N SER A 167 15.03 -8.29 14.59
CA SER A 167 15.78 -9.52 14.44
C SER A 167 16.24 -10.22 15.74
N ARG A 168 15.71 -11.41 15.99
CA ARG A 168 16.48 -12.51 16.58
C ARG A 168 16.48 -13.66 15.58
N VAL A 169 17.42 -13.61 14.63
CA VAL A 169 17.92 -14.81 13.97
C VAL A 169 19.42 -14.84 14.26
N GLY A 170 19.86 -15.96 14.82
CA GLY A 170 21.10 -16.09 15.55
C GLY A 170 22.35 -15.82 14.73
N ARG A 171 23.37 -15.32 15.43
CA ARG A 171 24.77 -15.58 15.10
C ARG A 171 24.95 -17.10 14.97
N ALA A 172 25.05 -17.62 13.75
CA ALA A 172 25.87 -18.80 13.52
C ALA A 172 27.33 -18.30 13.55
N LYS A 173 28.03 -18.63 14.64
CA LYS A 173 29.50 -18.52 14.72
C LYS A 173 30.09 -19.47 13.65
N GLY A 174 31.12 -19.01 12.97
CA GLY A 174 31.92 -19.83 12.07
C GLY A 174 32.94 -20.72 12.80
N ALA A 175 33.68 -21.43 11.95
CA ALA A 175 34.77 -22.39 12.19
C ALA A 175 34.34 -23.77 12.70
#